data_AF-A0A7J4K0I0-F1
#
_entry.id   AF-A0A7J4K0I0-F1
#
_cell.length_a   1.000
_cell.length_b   1.000
_cell.length_c   1.000
_cell.angle_alpha   90.00
_cell.angle_beta   90.00
_cell.angle_gamma   90.00
#
_symmetry.space_group_name_H-M   'P 1'
#
loop_
_entity.id
_entity.type
_entity.pdbx_description
1 polymer ?
#
loop_
_entity_poly.entity_id
_entity_poly.type
_entity_poly.pdbx_seq_one_letter_code
_entity_poly.pdbx_strand_id
1 'polypeptide(L)'
;KFWEMHDIIFGKQSEWSGLSEASVTETTAGYATAIGADKGQFSDCMTKKKYSASIQKDFLDGQSAGVDGTPTTFVVMPKAKTDLNKLKTAANAYPQYVQIAKDSTGNYVVMVTGALPYSVFAGIATAYNG
;
A
#
# COMPACT_ATOMS: atom_id res chain seq x y z
N LYS A 1 -8.55 5.82 -16.01
CA LYS A 1 -7.53 6.87 -15.76
C LYS A 1 -6.76 6.66 -14.46
N PHE A 2 -7.35 6.16 -13.38
CA PHE A 2 -6.62 5.93 -12.11
C PHE A 2 -5.43 4.99 -12.29
N TRP A 3 -5.65 3.78 -12.82
CA TRP A 3 -4.59 2.79 -13.00
C TRP A 3 -3.53 3.25 -13.99
N GLU A 4 -3.94 3.88 -15.09
CA GLU A 4 -3.01 4.43 -16.07
C GLU A 4 -2.11 5.53 -15.45
N MET A 5 -2.66 6.38 -14.58
CA MET A 5 -1.89 7.38 -13.84
C MET A 5 -0.95 6.72 -12.82
N HIS A 6 -1.46 5.74 -12.07
CA HIS A 6 -0.68 4.96 -11.11
C HIS A 6 0.55 4.33 -11.78
N ASP A 7 0.34 3.64 -12.90
CA ASP A 7 1.41 2.94 -13.62
C ASP A 7 2.45 3.91 -14.16
N ILE A 8 2.04 5.07 -14.70
CA ILE A 8 2.98 6.09 -15.19
C ILE A 8 3.78 6.72 -14.05
N ILE A 9 3.15 7.06 -12.92
CA ILE A 9 3.86 7.65 -11.77
C ILE A 9 4.91 6.67 -11.24
N PHE A 10 4.55 5.40 -11.01
CA PHE A 10 5.48 4.40 -10.49
C PHE A 10 6.54 3.99 -11.52
N GLY A 11 6.18 3.90 -12.81
CA GLY A 11 7.12 3.54 -13.88
C GLY A 11 8.16 4.63 -14.19
N LYS A 12 7.91 5.88 -13.79
CA LYS A 12 8.76 7.04 -14.11
C LYS A 12 9.34 7.73 -12.87
N GLN A 13 9.54 7.01 -11.77
CA GLN A 13 10.07 7.58 -10.52
C GLN A 13 11.38 8.35 -10.71
N SER A 14 12.26 7.93 -11.62
CA SER A 14 13.51 8.64 -11.92
C SER A 14 13.30 10.03 -12.54
N GLU A 15 12.16 10.28 -13.18
CA GLU A 15 11.84 11.57 -13.82
C GLU A 15 11.37 12.62 -12.81
N TRP A 16 10.73 12.21 -11.69
CA TRP A 16 10.06 13.16 -10.79
C TRP A 16 10.52 13.14 -9.33
N SER A 17 11.13 12.05 -8.84
CA SER A 17 11.44 11.90 -7.41
C SER A 17 12.46 12.92 -6.86
N GLY A 18 13.28 13.51 -7.71
CA GLY A 18 14.24 14.56 -7.33
C GLY A 18 13.79 15.99 -7.64
N LEU A 19 12.55 16.19 -8.10
CA LEU A 19 12.05 17.50 -8.52
C LEU A 19 11.49 18.32 -7.34
N SER A 20 11.40 19.64 -7.53
CA SER A 20 10.66 20.53 -6.62
C SER A 20 9.15 20.26 -6.70
N GLU A 21 8.38 20.67 -5.69
CA GLU A 21 6.91 20.50 -5.67
C GLU A 21 6.22 21.10 -6.92
N ALA A 22 6.67 22.28 -7.36
CA ALA A 22 6.16 22.93 -8.56
C ALA A 22 6.47 22.10 -9.82
N SER A 23 7.71 21.60 -9.93
CA SER A 23 8.13 20.75 -11.05
C SER A 23 7.41 19.39 -11.04
N VAL A 24 7.16 18.78 -9.87
CA VAL A 24 6.36 17.55 -9.76
C VAL A 24 4.93 17.78 -10.25
N THR A 25 4.31 18.91 -9.88
CA THR A 25 2.95 19.25 -10.31
C THR A 25 2.85 19.35 -11.83
N GLU A 26 3.79 20.05 -12.48
CA GLU A 26 3.79 20.18 -13.94
C GLU A 26 4.08 18.84 -14.63
N THR A 27 5.07 18.09 -14.15
CA THR A 27 5.41 16.76 -14.70
C THR A 27 4.21 15.80 -14.62
N THR A 28 3.53 15.76 -13.47
CA THR A 28 2.35 14.90 -13.29
C THR A 28 1.13 15.40 -14.06
N ALA A 29 0.97 16.71 -14.27
CA ALA A 29 -0.05 17.24 -15.18
C ALA A 29 0.22 16.84 -16.65
N GLY A 30 1.49 16.75 -17.04
CA GLY A 30 1.91 16.17 -18.32
C GLY A 30 1.50 14.70 -18.45
N TYR A 31 1.70 13.90 -17.39
CA TYR A 31 1.25 12.51 -17.35
C TYR A 31 -0.27 12.38 -17.46
N ALA A 32 -1.02 13.23 -16.74
CA ALA A 32 -2.47 13.28 -16.85
C ALA A 32 -2.92 13.53 -18.30
N THR A 33 -2.25 14.45 -19.00
CA THR A 33 -2.52 14.74 -20.42
C THR A 33 -2.23 13.53 -21.30
N ALA A 34 -1.09 12.84 -21.08
CA ALA A 34 -0.68 11.67 -21.87
C ALA A 34 -1.69 10.51 -21.79
N ILE A 35 -2.37 10.37 -20.65
CA ILE A 35 -3.43 9.38 -20.48
C ILE A 35 -4.82 9.91 -20.87
N GLY A 36 -4.93 11.11 -21.41
CA GLY A 36 -6.21 11.72 -21.84
C GLY A 36 -7.09 12.20 -20.70
N ALA A 37 -6.52 12.61 -19.57
CA ALA A 37 -7.19 13.41 -18.55
C ALA A 37 -6.98 14.91 -18.80
N ASP A 38 -7.88 15.74 -18.28
CA ASP A 38 -7.81 17.19 -18.46
C ASP A 38 -6.69 17.80 -17.61
N LYS A 39 -5.73 18.45 -18.28
CA LYS A 39 -4.56 19.08 -17.63
C LYS A 39 -4.97 20.18 -16.65
N GLY A 40 -5.91 21.04 -17.03
CA GLY A 40 -6.35 22.17 -16.23
C GLY A 40 -7.00 21.72 -14.94
N GLN A 41 -7.93 20.77 -15.01
CA GLN A 41 -8.59 20.17 -13.85
C GLN A 41 -7.60 19.43 -12.94
N PHE A 42 -6.61 18.73 -13.51
CA PHE A 42 -5.57 18.06 -12.73
C PHE A 42 -4.73 19.09 -11.95
N SER A 43 -4.19 20.10 -12.64
CA SER A 43 -3.40 21.17 -12.02
C SER A 43 -4.19 21.90 -10.94
N ASP A 44 -5.47 22.21 -11.21
CA ASP A 44 -6.36 22.80 -10.22
C ASP A 44 -6.54 21.93 -8.97
N CYS A 45 -6.72 20.61 -9.15
CA CYS A 45 -6.84 19.68 -8.03
C CYS A 45 -5.56 19.64 -7.17
N MET A 46 -4.39 19.66 -7.82
CA MET A 46 -3.09 19.68 -7.16
C MET A 46 -2.86 20.99 -6.40
N THR A 47 -3.01 22.14 -7.07
CA THR A 47 -2.80 23.47 -6.47
C THR A 47 -3.75 23.74 -5.30
N LYS A 48 -5.03 23.34 -5.43
CA LYS A 48 -6.03 23.50 -4.36
C LYS A 48 -5.91 22.46 -3.25
N LYS A 49 -4.98 21.49 -3.38
CA LYS A 49 -4.83 20.36 -2.47
C LYS A 49 -6.17 19.68 -2.20
N LYS A 50 -6.98 19.50 -3.25
CA LYS A 50 -8.42 19.17 -3.18
C LYS A 50 -8.73 17.95 -2.30
N TYR A 51 -7.84 16.97 -2.27
CA TYR A 51 -8.01 15.71 -1.53
C TYR A 51 -7.13 15.59 -0.29
N SER A 52 -6.43 16.65 0.13
CA SER A 52 -5.49 16.63 1.26
C SER A 52 -6.11 16.12 2.56
N ALA A 53 -7.35 16.51 2.89
CA ALA A 53 -8.04 16.04 4.08
C ALA A 53 -8.29 14.52 4.05
N SER A 54 -8.69 13.97 2.89
CA SER A 54 -8.87 12.52 2.73
C SER A 54 -7.54 11.79 2.82
N ILE A 55 -6.49 12.30 2.14
CA ILE A 55 -5.14 11.73 2.19
C ILE A 55 -4.61 11.70 3.63
N GLN A 56 -4.80 12.79 4.38
CA GLN A 56 -4.38 12.88 5.78
C GLN A 56 -5.15 11.89 6.65
N LYS A 57 -6.46 11.73 6.42
CA LYS A 57 -7.26 10.75 7.13
C LYS A 57 -6.77 9.33 6.85
N ASP A 58 -6.59 8.96 5.59
CA ASP A 58 -6.13 7.62 5.19
C ASP A 58 -4.71 7.33 5.73
N PHE A 59 -3.84 8.33 5.77
CA PHE A 59 -2.52 8.23 6.39
C PHE A 59 -2.59 7.96 7.90
N LEU A 60 -3.50 8.63 8.62
CA LEU A 60 -3.73 8.40 10.05
C LEU A 60 -4.39 7.05 10.33
N ASP A 61 -5.30 6.61 9.46
CA ASP A 61 -5.92 5.28 9.55
C ASP A 61 -4.86 4.19 9.39
N GLY A 62 -3.93 4.35 8.44
CA GLY A 62 -2.79 3.45 8.26
C GLY A 62 -1.90 3.35 9.50
N GLN A 63 -1.52 4.49 10.09
CA GLN A 63 -0.76 4.52 11.35
C GLN A 63 -1.52 3.86 12.50
N SER A 64 -2.83 4.11 12.60
CA SER A 64 -3.68 3.51 13.63
C SER A 64 -3.81 1.98 13.46
N ALA A 65 -3.68 1.49 12.23
CA ALA A 65 -3.62 0.07 11.91
C ALA A 65 -2.23 -0.56 12.16
N GLY A 66 -1.24 0.22 12.62
CA GLY A 66 0.11 -0.25 12.91
C GLY A 66 1.09 -0.15 11.74
N VAL A 67 0.72 0.50 10.63
CA VAL A 67 1.63 0.73 9.51
C VAL A 67 2.66 1.78 9.89
N ASP A 68 3.93 1.40 9.91
CA ASP A 68 5.07 2.27 10.22
C ASP A 68 6.09 2.39 9.06
N GLY A 69 5.88 1.62 7.98
CA GLY A 69 6.75 1.61 6.82
C GLY A 69 6.02 1.22 5.54
N THR A 70 6.66 1.49 4.40
CA THR A 70 6.15 1.10 3.07
C THR A 70 7.17 0.23 2.32
N PRO A 71 6.71 -0.73 1.49
CA PRO A 71 5.31 -1.19 1.41
C PRO A 71 4.90 -1.93 2.69
N THR A 72 3.61 -1.94 3.01
CA THR A 72 3.02 -2.84 4.01
C THR A 72 1.90 -3.61 3.36
N THR A 73 1.88 -4.92 3.54
CA THR A 73 0.88 -5.84 2.97
C THR A 73 0.04 -6.45 4.08
N PHE A 74 -1.27 -6.56 3.87
CA PHE A 74 -2.18 -7.26 4.77
C PHE A 74 -2.71 -8.52 4.09
N VAL A 75 -2.56 -9.68 4.73
CA VAL A 75 -3.14 -10.96 4.30
C VAL A 75 -4.23 -11.35 5.29
N VAL A 76 -5.49 -11.34 4.84
CA VAL A 76 -6.63 -11.74 5.67
C VAL A 76 -6.90 -13.23 5.48
N MET A 77 -6.83 -14.00 6.56
CA MET A 77 -6.99 -15.45 6.57
C MET A 77 -8.21 -15.87 7.40
N PRO A 78 -9.18 -16.61 6.82
CA PRO A 78 -10.36 -17.04 7.54
C PRO A 78 -10.00 -17.92 8.73
N LYS A 79 -10.45 -17.56 9.94
CA LYS A 79 -10.11 -18.31 11.16
C LYS A 79 -10.43 -19.80 11.05
N ALA A 80 -11.56 -20.13 10.42
CA ALA A 80 -12.03 -21.50 10.23
C ALA A 80 -11.14 -22.34 9.30
N LYS A 81 -10.30 -21.70 8.48
CA LYS A 81 -9.42 -22.36 7.51
C LYS A 81 -7.93 -22.11 7.80
N THR A 82 -7.57 -21.71 9.01
CA THR A 82 -6.19 -21.37 9.34
C THR A 82 -5.67 -22.19 10.52
N ASP A 83 -4.57 -22.89 10.31
CA ASP A 83 -3.76 -23.47 11.37
C ASP A 83 -2.97 -22.36 12.07
N LEU A 84 -3.45 -21.96 13.26
CA LEU A 84 -2.82 -20.88 14.03
C LEU A 84 -1.38 -21.21 14.44
N ASN A 85 -1.03 -22.48 14.66
CA ASN A 85 0.32 -22.83 15.08
C ASN A 85 1.29 -22.64 13.91
N LYS A 86 0.93 -23.11 12.71
CA LYS A 86 1.72 -22.85 11.50
C LYS A 86 1.84 -21.36 11.21
N LEU A 87 0.74 -20.61 11.38
CA LEU A 87 0.77 -19.16 11.16
C LEU A 87 1.74 -18.45 12.11
N LYS A 88 1.69 -18.79 13.40
CA LYS A 88 2.64 -18.28 14.40
C LYS A 88 4.08 -18.66 14.09
N THR A 89 4.33 -19.90 13.66
CA THR A 89 5.66 -20.33 13.22
C THR A 89 6.17 -19.50 12.05
N ALA A 90 5.33 -19.26 11.03
CA ALA A 90 5.70 -18.43 9.87
C ALA A 90 5.99 -16.97 10.27
N ALA A 91 5.18 -16.37 11.13
CA ALA A 91 5.41 -15.01 11.61
C ALA A 91 6.68 -14.89 12.47
N ASN A 92 6.93 -15.86 13.36
CA ASN A 92 8.11 -15.87 14.24
C ASN A 92 9.44 -16.07 13.49
N ALA A 93 9.42 -16.51 12.23
CA ALA A 93 10.62 -16.51 11.38
C ALA A 93 11.06 -15.10 10.98
N TYR A 94 10.15 -14.10 11.07
CA TYR A 94 10.36 -12.71 10.68
C TYR A 94 9.69 -11.74 11.68
N PRO A 95 9.99 -11.81 12.99
CA PRO A 95 9.21 -11.16 14.04
C PRO A 95 9.23 -9.62 13.96
N GLN A 96 10.25 -9.04 13.33
CA GLN A 96 10.34 -7.61 13.10
C GLN A 96 9.54 -7.11 11.88
N TYR A 97 9.07 -8.02 11.03
CA TYR A 97 8.36 -7.68 9.79
C TYR A 97 6.96 -8.26 9.70
N VAL A 98 6.66 -9.34 10.43
CA VAL A 98 5.40 -10.06 10.32
C VAL A 98 4.67 -10.05 11.66
N GLN A 99 3.50 -9.43 11.67
CA GLN A 99 2.62 -9.34 12.83
C GLN A 99 1.29 -10.03 12.55
N ILE A 100 0.70 -10.65 13.57
CA ILE A 100 -0.62 -11.30 13.48
C ILE A 100 -1.60 -10.53 14.37
N ALA A 101 -2.66 -10.02 13.78
CA ALA A 101 -3.80 -9.42 14.45
C ALA A 101 -5.08 -10.21 14.13
N LYS A 102 -6.22 -9.70 14.59
CA LYS A 102 -7.55 -10.16 14.19
C LYS A 102 -8.41 -9.00 13.74
N ASP A 103 -9.23 -9.23 12.73
CA ASP A 103 -10.27 -8.27 12.35
C ASP A 103 -11.50 -8.36 13.29
N SER A 104 -12.50 -7.51 13.04
CA SER A 104 -13.75 -7.47 13.81
C SER A 104 -14.59 -8.75 13.72
N THR A 105 -14.33 -9.61 12.72
CA THR A 105 -15.00 -10.90 12.53
C THR A 105 -14.22 -12.07 13.16
N GLY A 106 -13.02 -11.79 13.67
CA GLY A 106 -12.13 -12.77 14.29
C GLY A 106 -11.25 -13.53 13.30
N ASN A 107 -11.24 -13.17 12.01
CA ASN A 107 -10.26 -13.70 11.05
C ASN A 107 -8.86 -13.19 11.40
N TYR A 108 -7.85 -13.96 11.02
CA TYR A 108 -6.46 -13.53 11.23
C TYR A 108 -6.09 -12.50 10.16
N VAL A 109 -5.41 -11.44 10.59
CA VAL A 109 -4.82 -10.44 9.71
C VAL A 109 -3.33 -10.50 9.88
N VAL A 110 -2.61 -10.88 8.83
CA VAL A 110 -1.15 -10.94 8.83
C VAL A 110 -0.64 -9.67 8.18
N MET A 111 -0.04 -8.79 8.97
CA MET A 111 0.61 -7.58 8.49
C MET A 111 2.07 -7.90 8.20
N VAL A 112 2.52 -7.60 6.98
CA VAL A 112 3.89 -7.80 6.50
C VAL A 112 4.46 -6.45 6.09
N THR A 113 5.39 -5.91 6.90
CA THR A 113 6.05 -4.62 6.66
C THR A 113 7.34 -4.82 5.87
N GLY A 114 7.51 -4.03 4.82
CA GLY A 114 8.68 -4.02 3.95
C GLY A 114 8.53 -4.87 2.68
N ALA A 115 9.48 -4.69 1.76
CA ALA A 115 9.56 -5.43 0.51
C ALA A 115 10.21 -6.81 0.72
N LEU A 116 9.49 -7.72 1.38
CA LEU A 116 9.98 -9.06 1.66
C LEU A 116 9.89 -10.00 0.44
N PRO A 117 10.76 -11.02 0.36
CA PRO A 117 10.71 -11.99 -0.72
C PRO A 117 9.44 -12.84 -0.67
N TYR A 118 9.06 -13.39 -1.83
CA TYR A 118 7.90 -14.27 -1.99
C TYR A 118 7.88 -15.45 -1.00
N SER A 119 9.04 -15.96 -0.59
CA SER A 119 9.16 -17.06 0.37
C SER A 119 8.48 -16.77 1.72
N VAL A 120 8.43 -15.50 2.16
CA VAL A 120 7.72 -15.13 3.38
C VAL A 120 6.22 -15.34 3.22
N PHE A 121 5.66 -14.88 2.10
CA PHE A 121 4.25 -15.04 1.78
C PHE A 121 3.88 -16.51 1.54
N ALA A 122 4.76 -17.27 0.87
CA ALA A 122 4.58 -18.71 0.71
C ALA A 122 4.53 -19.42 2.08
N GLY A 123 5.40 -19.04 3.03
CA GLY A 123 5.39 -19.54 4.40
C GLY A 123 4.07 -19.25 5.12
N ILE A 124 3.57 -18.02 5.05
CA ILE A 124 2.26 -17.63 5.60
C ILE A 124 1.12 -18.45 4.97
N ALA A 125 1.15 -18.64 3.65
CA ALA A 125 0.13 -19.40 2.92
C ALA A 125 0.05 -20.87 3.35
N THR A 126 1.15 -21.48 3.82
CA THR A 126 1.13 -22.87 4.34
C THR A 126 0.24 -23.07 5.58
N ALA A 127 -0.12 -21.98 6.27
CA ALA A 127 -1.05 -22.03 7.39
C ALA A 127 -2.53 -22.12 6.96
N TYR A 128 -2.84 -21.93 5.67
CA TYR A 128 -4.19 -22.08 5.14
C TYR A 128 -4.50 -23.54 4.81
N ASN A 129 -5.63 -24.04 5.30
CA ASN A 129 -6.09 -25.44 5.16
C ASN A 129 -7.28 -25.55 4.19
N GLY A 130 -7.16 -24.98 3.00
CA GLY A 130 -8.23 -25.03 2.01
C GLY A 130 -7.75 -25.18 0.59
#